data_AF-A0A3A8JUJ4-F1
#
_entry.id   AF-A0A3A8JUJ4-F1
#
_cell.length_a   1.000
_cell.length_b   1.000
_cell.length_c   1.000
_cell.angle_alpha   90.00
_cell.angle_beta   90.00
_cell.angle_gamma   90.00
#
_symmetry.space_group_name_H-M   'P 1'
#
loop_
_entity.id
_entity.type
_entity.pdbx_description
1 polymer ?
#
loop_
_entity_poly.entity_id
_entity_poly.type
_entity_poly.pdbx_seq_one_letter_code
_entity_poly.pdbx_strand_id
1 'polypeptide(L)'
;MIIRNSPVRRPQTSGTESSARPATPPARNQVKDSFAGGTTAAQRTSAVTKGPAGDQGKLMTDYLTGAIPPPADFEKVMGYKPYAIQTAHGQRMQDPFGDASVPGKIGPDKEFDPAAKTHDYGYDLLRYYDRKGTPLKPEARKAADAQFRKDMFDYANDQKGAVNRFKFRAWAQIYATAVELNSRVQGYGPP
;
A
#
# COMPACT_ATOMS: atom_id res chain seq x y z
N MET A 1 -31.56 31.82 28.76
CA MET A 1 -31.67 33.14 28.10
C MET A 1 -31.53 32.93 26.60
N ILE A 2 -32.64 32.97 25.87
CA ILE A 2 -32.70 32.74 24.42
C ILE A 2 -32.93 34.12 23.80
N ILE A 3 -31.97 34.62 23.02
CA ILE A 3 -32.14 35.87 22.26
C ILE A 3 -32.30 35.49 20.79
N ARG A 4 -33.53 35.62 20.30
CA ARG A 4 -33.89 35.67 18.88
C ARG A 4 -34.02 37.15 18.50
N ASN A 5 -33.45 37.58 17.38
CA ASN A 5 -34.01 38.70 16.63
C ASN A 5 -33.76 38.54 15.13
N SER A 6 -34.83 38.75 14.35
CA SER A 6 -34.98 38.55 12.91
C SER A 6 -34.69 39.85 12.11
N PRO A 7 -34.68 39.82 10.75
CA PRO A 7 -33.76 40.61 9.93
C PRO A 7 -34.25 42.01 9.52
N VAL A 8 -33.29 42.88 9.19
CA VAL A 8 -33.52 44.23 8.64
C VAL A 8 -33.69 44.19 7.11
N ARG A 9 -34.71 44.94 6.65
CA ARG A 9 -35.25 45.05 5.29
C ARG A 9 -34.38 45.94 4.39
N ARG A 10 -34.20 45.54 3.12
CA ARG A 10 -33.53 46.31 2.04
C ARG A 10 -34.35 47.54 1.61
N PRO A 11 -33.71 48.65 1.22
CA PRO A 11 -34.33 49.67 0.38
C PRO A 11 -34.25 49.30 -1.11
N GLN A 12 -35.37 49.46 -1.82
CA GLN A 12 -35.44 49.54 -3.27
C GLN A 12 -35.20 50.99 -3.68
N THR A 13 -34.40 51.21 -4.73
CA THR A 13 -34.39 52.48 -5.47
C THR A 13 -34.74 52.19 -6.93
N SER A 14 -35.86 52.79 -7.33
CA SER A 14 -36.39 52.93 -8.67
C SER A 14 -35.63 54.05 -9.41
N GLY A 15 -35.21 53.78 -10.65
CA GLY A 15 -34.67 54.76 -11.59
C GLY A 15 -35.18 54.45 -13.00
N THR A 16 -35.85 55.43 -13.60
CA THR A 16 -36.61 55.44 -14.86
C THR A 16 -35.77 55.35 -16.13
N GLU A 17 -36.42 54.85 -17.18
CA GLU A 17 -35.97 54.60 -18.56
C GLU A 17 -35.45 55.83 -19.33
N SER A 18 -34.58 55.61 -20.33
CA SER A 18 -34.80 56.13 -21.68
C SER A 18 -33.99 55.40 -22.75
N SER A 19 -34.56 55.43 -23.96
CA SER A 19 -34.41 54.57 -25.13
C SER A 19 -33.14 54.79 -25.96
N ALA A 20 -32.52 53.71 -26.45
CA ALA A 20 -31.76 53.69 -27.70
C ALA A 20 -31.57 52.25 -28.23
N ARG A 21 -32.12 51.93 -29.41
CA ARG A 21 -31.67 50.85 -30.31
C ARG A 21 -30.76 51.53 -31.34
N PRO A 22 -29.64 50.93 -31.79
CA PRO A 22 -29.74 49.92 -32.84
C PRO A 22 -28.62 48.85 -32.87
N ALA A 23 -28.76 47.97 -33.86
CA ALA A 23 -27.74 47.10 -34.45
C ALA A 23 -27.51 45.71 -33.82
N THR A 24 -28.06 44.72 -34.52
CA THR A 24 -27.76 43.29 -34.46
C THR A 24 -26.27 43.04 -34.68
N PRO A 25 -25.55 42.38 -33.76
CA PRO A 25 -24.22 41.83 -34.06
C PRO A 25 -24.35 40.53 -34.86
N PRO A 26 -23.38 40.23 -35.75
CA PRO A 26 -23.44 39.11 -36.69
C PRO A 26 -23.38 37.76 -35.97
N ALA A 27 -23.84 36.72 -36.68
CA ALA A 27 -23.76 35.33 -36.26
C ALA A 27 -22.35 34.99 -35.72
N ARG A 28 -22.26 34.71 -34.41
CA ARG A 28 -21.06 34.11 -33.83
C ARG A 28 -20.89 32.73 -34.43
N ASN A 29 -19.79 32.55 -35.17
CA ASN A 29 -19.26 31.24 -35.51
C ASN A 29 -19.25 30.39 -34.24
N GLN A 30 -20.02 29.29 -34.24
CA GLN A 30 -19.84 28.27 -33.22
C GLN A 30 -18.48 27.64 -33.47
N VAL A 31 -17.50 28.06 -32.68
CA VAL A 31 -16.32 27.23 -32.43
C VAL A 31 -16.87 25.96 -31.80
N LYS A 32 -16.84 24.85 -32.56
CA LYS A 32 -17.04 23.52 -32.00
C LYS A 32 -15.93 23.32 -30.99
N ASP A 33 -16.22 23.56 -29.72
CA ASP A 33 -15.41 23.06 -28.62
C ASP A 33 -15.35 21.55 -28.81
N SER A 34 -14.23 21.10 -29.35
CA SER A 34 -13.92 19.69 -29.52
C SER A 34 -13.53 19.12 -28.16
N PHE A 35 -14.49 19.14 -27.23
CA PHE A 35 -14.46 18.41 -25.97
C PHE A 35 -15.64 17.43 -25.93
N ALA A 36 -16.02 16.86 -27.09
CA ALA A 36 -16.78 15.62 -27.14
C ALA A 36 -15.81 14.45 -26.92
N GLY A 37 -15.41 14.27 -25.67
CA GLY A 37 -14.55 13.19 -25.21
C GLY A 37 -14.73 12.99 -23.73
N GLY A 38 -15.99 12.97 -23.26
CA GLY A 38 -16.32 12.68 -21.88
C GLY A 38 -15.77 11.31 -21.50
N THR A 39 -14.65 11.30 -20.78
CA THR A 39 -14.17 10.10 -20.11
C THR A 39 -15.28 9.64 -19.17
N THR A 40 -15.83 8.47 -19.46
CA THR A 40 -16.88 7.85 -18.65
C THR A 40 -16.38 7.69 -17.22
N ALA A 41 -17.28 7.69 -16.23
CA ALA A 41 -16.91 7.46 -14.83
C ALA A 41 -16.08 6.16 -14.65
N ALA A 42 -16.30 5.17 -15.50
CA ALA A 42 -15.51 3.93 -15.57
C ALA A 42 -14.03 4.14 -15.97
N GLN A 43 -13.71 5.14 -16.80
CA GLN A 43 -12.33 5.50 -17.13
C GLN A 43 -11.66 6.29 -16.01
N ARG A 44 -12.42 7.06 -15.22
CA ARG A 44 -11.87 7.74 -14.03
C ARG A 44 -11.56 6.76 -12.89
N THR A 45 -12.34 5.70 -12.72
CA THR A 45 -12.05 4.64 -11.74
C THR A 45 -10.92 3.71 -12.19
N SER A 46 -10.66 3.60 -13.49
CA SER A 46 -9.57 2.78 -14.03
C SER A 46 -8.18 3.42 -13.89
N ALA A 47 -8.12 4.73 -13.65
CA ALA A 47 -6.88 5.50 -13.58
C ALA A 47 -6.32 5.69 -12.15
N VAL A 48 -7.00 5.19 -11.12
CA VAL A 48 -6.62 5.43 -9.71
C VAL A 48 -5.63 4.41 -9.14
N THR A 49 -5.35 3.27 -9.80
CA THR A 49 -4.54 2.21 -9.16
C THR A 49 -3.63 1.45 -10.13
N LYS A 50 -2.83 2.14 -10.94
CA LYS A 50 -1.65 1.49 -11.53
C LYS A 50 -0.50 1.64 -10.54
N GLY A 51 -0.30 0.63 -9.71
CA GLY A 51 1.01 0.41 -9.07
C GLY A 51 2.12 0.35 -10.12
N PRO A 52 3.40 0.29 -9.71
CA PRO A 52 4.53 0.22 -10.64
C PRO A 52 4.29 -0.75 -11.82
N ALA A 53 4.73 -0.40 -13.02
CA ALA A 53 4.62 -1.33 -14.15
C ALA A 53 5.54 -2.54 -13.94
N GLY A 54 5.08 -3.75 -14.29
CA GLY A 54 5.88 -4.97 -14.22
C GLY A 54 5.35 -6.04 -13.25
N ASP A 55 6.17 -7.08 -13.05
CA ASP A 55 5.91 -8.16 -12.09
C ASP A 55 6.15 -7.67 -10.67
N GLN A 56 5.04 -7.42 -9.96
CA GLN A 56 5.02 -6.91 -8.59
C GLN A 56 5.48 -7.93 -7.55
N GLY A 57 5.34 -9.22 -7.85
CA GLY A 57 5.88 -10.29 -7.02
C GLY A 57 7.40 -10.29 -7.08
N LYS A 58 7.96 -10.22 -8.30
CA LYS A 58 9.41 -10.07 -8.49
C LYS A 58 9.95 -8.80 -7.85
N LEU A 59 9.26 -7.66 -8.02
CA LEU A 59 9.65 -6.40 -7.39
C LEU A 59 9.76 -6.55 -5.86
N MET A 60 8.77 -7.17 -5.23
CA MET A 60 8.81 -7.46 -3.80
C MET A 60 10.01 -8.34 -3.45
N THR A 61 10.22 -9.45 -4.17
CA THR A 61 11.37 -10.33 -3.93
C THR A 61 12.71 -9.59 -4.08
N ASP A 62 12.86 -8.72 -5.07
CA ASP A 62 14.08 -7.95 -5.29
C ASP A 62 14.34 -6.99 -4.11
N TYR A 63 13.31 -6.34 -3.57
CA TYR A 63 13.44 -5.53 -2.35
C TYR A 63 13.82 -6.38 -1.14
N LEU A 64 13.13 -7.49 -0.90
CA LEU A 64 13.34 -8.35 0.27
C LEU A 64 14.72 -9.00 0.29
N THR A 65 15.31 -9.25 -0.89
CA THR A 65 16.63 -9.85 -1.04
C THR A 65 17.76 -8.83 -1.14
N GLY A 66 17.44 -7.54 -1.21
CA GLY A 66 18.43 -6.46 -1.38
C GLY A 66 18.98 -6.37 -2.81
N ALA A 67 18.38 -7.06 -3.78
CA ALA A 67 18.75 -6.95 -5.20
C ALA A 67 18.48 -5.54 -5.75
N ILE A 68 17.53 -4.82 -5.14
CA ILE A 68 17.34 -3.38 -5.32
C ILE A 68 17.33 -2.69 -3.95
N PRO A 69 17.84 -1.44 -3.85
CA PRO A 69 17.82 -0.70 -2.60
C PRO A 69 16.38 -0.30 -2.23
N PRO A 70 16.08 -0.02 -0.95
CA PRO A 70 14.79 0.55 -0.55
C PRO A 70 14.44 1.82 -1.35
N PRO A 71 13.14 2.14 -1.51
CA PRO A 71 12.74 3.41 -2.13
C PRO A 71 13.44 4.61 -1.47
N ALA A 72 13.89 5.58 -2.27
CA ALA A 72 14.78 6.65 -1.80
C ALA A 72 14.18 7.51 -0.66
N ASP A 73 12.86 7.68 -0.63
CA ASP A 73 12.13 8.40 0.41
C ASP A 73 11.43 7.46 1.42
N PHE A 74 11.75 6.16 1.42
CA PHE A 74 11.15 5.18 2.33
C PHE A 74 11.31 5.60 3.80
N GLU A 75 12.52 5.99 4.21
CA GLU A 75 12.79 6.43 5.59
C GLU A 75 11.94 7.64 5.99
N LYS A 76 11.75 8.58 5.06
CA LYS A 76 10.89 9.76 5.30
C LYS A 76 9.42 9.38 5.45
N VAL A 77 8.95 8.36 4.73
CA VAL A 77 7.53 7.95 4.70
C VAL A 77 7.19 6.94 5.79
N MET A 78 8.11 6.04 6.13
CA MET A 78 7.93 4.93 7.07
C MET A 78 8.59 5.17 8.42
N GLY A 79 9.51 6.12 8.53
CA GLY A 79 10.12 6.54 9.80
C GLY A 79 11.32 5.71 10.25
N TYR A 80 11.84 4.82 9.39
CA TYR A 80 13.03 4.02 9.68
C TYR A 80 13.82 3.68 8.41
N LYS A 81 15.10 3.34 8.61
CA LYS A 81 15.97 2.84 7.55
C LYS A 81 16.07 1.30 7.62
N PRO A 82 15.60 0.57 6.59
CA PRO A 82 15.81 -0.87 6.51
C PRO A 82 17.31 -1.20 6.46
N TYR A 83 17.69 -2.35 7.00
CA TYR A 83 19.08 -2.82 6.96
C TYR A 83 19.18 -4.20 6.36
N ALA A 84 20.34 -4.49 5.78
CA ALA A 84 20.63 -5.79 5.20
C ALA A 84 21.29 -6.71 6.22
N ILE A 85 20.91 -7.98 6.22
CA ILE A 85 21.64 -9.06 6.88
C ILE A 85 22.07 -10.11 5.86
N GLN A 86 23.15 -10.81 6.15
CA GLN A 86 23.55 -12.00 5.40
C GLN A 86 23.05 -13.24 6.15
N THR A 87 22.24 -14.06 5.48
CA THR A 87 21.86 -15.40 5.97
C THR A 87 22.64 -16.48 5.24
N ALA A 88 22.56 -17.73 5.71
CA ALA A 88 23.06 -18.89 4.96
C ALA A 88 22.38 -19.07 3.60
N HIS A 89 21.18 -18.49 3.41
CA HIS A 89 20.33 -18.60 2.22
C HIS A 89 20.25 -17.28 1.42
N GLY A 90 21.28 -16.43 1.56
CA GLY A 90 21.40 -15.16 0.85
C GLY A 90 21.08 -13.93 1.72
N GLN A 91 21.17 -12.75 1.11
CA GLN A 91 20.89 -11.48 1.77
C GLN A 91 19.39 -11.30 2.02
N ARG A 92 19.04 -10.63 3.13
CA ARG A 92 17.69 -10.18 3.45
C ARG A 92 17.69 -8.75 3.93
N MET A 93 16.68 -7.98 3.52
CA MET A 93 16.37 -6.67 4.08
C MET A 93 15.40 -6.82 5.25
N GLN A 94 15.56 -6.00 6.29
CA GLN A 94 14.82 -6.11 7.54
C GLN A 94 14.32 -4.76 8.05
N ASP A 95 13.13 -4.80 8.68
CA ASP A 95 12.64 -3.79 9.60
C ASP A 95 13.38 -3.93 10.96
N PRO A 96 14.11 -2.90 11.44
CA PRO A 96 14.77 -2.94 12.75
C PRO A 96 13.81 -3.03 13.94
N PHE A 97 12.55 -2.69 13.75
CA PHE A 97 11.52 -2.69 14.78
C PHE A 97 10.52 -3.84 14.64
N GLY A 98 10.60 -4.59 13.55
CA GLY A 98 9.76 -5.77 13.32
C GLY A 98 10.04 -6.87 14.34
N ASP A 99 9.05 -7.73 14.55
CA ASP A 99 9.14 -8.85 15.47
C ASP A 99 8.22 -9.99 15.07
N ALA A 100 8.57 -11.21 15.47
CA ALA A 100 7.73 -12.36 15.22
C ALA A 100 6.44 -12.26 16.05
N SER A 101 5.34 -11.87 15.40
CA SER A 101 4.01 -11.94 15.97
C SER A 101 3.69 -13.40 16.34
N VAL A 102 3.69 -13.71 17.64
CA VAL A 102 3.56 -15.09 18.12
C VAL A 102 2.09 -15.49 18.21
N PRO A 103 1.64 -16.54 17.50
CA PRO A 103 0.31 -17.11 17.73
C PRO A 103 0.18 -17.58 19.19
N GLY A 104 -0.62 -16.87 19.99
CA GLY A 104 -0.86 -17.19 21.39
C GLY A 104 0.36 -17.10 22.33
N LYS A 105 1.48 -16.47 21.93
CA LYS A 105 2.74 -16.36 22.71
C LYS A 105 3.44 -17.69 23.06
N ILE A 106 3.20 -18.77 22.31
CA ILE A 106 3.77 -20.11 22.58
C ILE A 106 4.79 -20.56 21.52
N GLY A 107 4.90 -19.82 20.41
CA GLY A 107 5.78 -20.13 19.28
C GLY A 107 7.23 -19.63 19.42
N PRO A 108 8.12 -20.07 18.51
CA PRO A 108 9.54 -19.72 18.48
C PRO A 108 9.74 -18.28 17.95
N ASP A 109 9.57 -17.32 18.85
CA ASP A 109 9.63 -15.89 18.56
C ASP A 109 11.04 -15.44 18.18
N LYS A 110 12.04 -15.79 19.00
CA LYS A 110 13.44 -15.39 18.80
C LYS A 110 14.06 -16.07 17.58
N GLU A 111 13.72 -17.33 17.37
CA GLU A 111 14.27 -18.11 16.26
C GLU A 111 13.73 -17.65 14.90
N PHE A 112 12.47 -17.19 14.85
CA PHE A 112 11.86 -16.67 13.64
C PHE A 112 11.94 -15.14 13.51
N ASP A 113 12.47 -14.43 14.51
CA ASP A 113 12.65 -12.97 14.50
C ASP A 113 13.32 -12.46 13.21
N PRO A 114 14.41 -13.07 12.69
CA PRO A 114 14.98 -12.61 11.43
C PRO A 114 14.04 -12.74 10.22
N ALA A 115 13.26 -13.82 10.16
CA ALA A 115 12.30 -14.02 9.08
C ALA A 115 11.13 -13.04 9.20
N ALA A 116 10.66 -12.79 10.42
CA ALA A 116 9.58 -11.86 10.71
C ALA A 116 9.96 -10.42 10.35
N LYS A 117 11.16 -9.95 10.73
CA LYS A 117 11.65 -8.61 10.35
C LYS A 117 11.73 -8.39 8.84
N THR A 118 12.05 -9.43 8.08
CA THR A 118 12.01 -9.36 6.60
C THR A 118 10.57 -9.33 6.08
N HIS A 119 9.67 -10.09 6.69
CA HIS A 119 8.25 -10.08 6.36
C HIS A 119 7.60 -8.72 6.62
N ASP A 120 7.88 -8.12 7.78
CA ASP A 120 7.40 -6.81 8.19
C ASP A 120 7.90 -5.71 7.24
N TYR A 121 9.18 -5.76 6.83
CA TYR A 121 9.69 -4.87 5.79
C TYR A 121 8.91 -5.02 4.47
N GLY A 122 8.56 -6.25 4.08
CA GLY A 122 7.70 -6.50 2.92
C GLY A 122 6.31 -5.87 3.06
N TYR A 123 5.71 -5.95 4.24
CA TYR A 123 4.42 -5.33 4.53
C TYR A 123 4.50 -3.81 4.56
N ASP A 124 5.61 -3.26 5.04
CA ASP A 124 5.86 -1.83 5.02
C ASP A 124 6.08 -1.28 3.61
N LEU A 125 6.63 -2.07 2.69
CA LEU A 125 6.64 -1.72 1.28
C LEU A 125 5.22 -1.64 0.71
N LEU A 126 4.32 -2.57 1.07
CA LEU A 126 2.91 -2.48 0.66
C LEU A 126 2.25 -1.19 1.17
N ARG A 127 2.46 -0.86 2.46
CA ARG A 127 1.95 0.37 3.08
C ARG A 127 2.57 1.63 2.46
N TYR A 128 3.87 1.60 2.17
CA TYR A 128 4.58 2.69 1.52
C TYR A 128 3.94 3.02 0.16
N TYR A 129 3.78 2.01 -0.70
CA TYR A 129 3.21 2.21 -2.04
C TYR A 129 1.74 2.65 -2.00
N ASP A 130 0.97 2.17 -1.03
CA ASP A 130 -0.39 2.64 -0.78
C ASP A 130 -0.42 4.12 -0.37
N ARG A 131 0.42 4.54 0.59
CA ARG A 131 0.57 5.96 0.98
C ARG A 131 1.02 6.86 -0.17
N LYS A 132 1.78 6.34 -1.12
CA LYS A 132 2.22 7.06 -2.33
C LYS A 132 1.15 7.11 -3.42
N GLY A 133 -0.01 6.50 -3.22
CA GLY A 133 -1.11 6.44 -4.20
C GLY A 133 -0.83 5.50 -5.38
N THR A 134 0.13 4.59 -5.24
CA THR A 134 0.48 3.59 -6.27
C THR A 134 0.50 2.18 -5.65
N PRO A 135 -0.62 1.72 -5.06
CA PRO A 135 -0.65 0.47 -4.31
C PRO A 135 -0.17 -0.71 -5.16
N LEU A 136 0.61 -1.59 -4.53
CA LEU A 136 1.07 -2.80 -5.19
C LEU A 136 -0.08 -3.78 -5.37
N LYS A 137 0.04 -4.63 -6.39
CA LYS A 137 -0.94 -5.67 -6.66
C LYS A 137 -0.80 -6.84 -5.67
N PRO A 138 -1.85 -7.68 -5.49
CA PRO A 138 -1.84 -8.85 -4.60
C PRO A 138 -0.61 -9.76 -4.68
N GLU A 139 0.02 -9.85 -5.86
CA GLU A 139 1.22 -10.67 -6.08
C GLU A 139 2.40 -10.22 -5.20
N ALA A 140 2.51 -8.94 -4.87
CA ALA A 140 3.54 -8.42 -3.99
C ALA A 140 3.38 -8.98 -2.56
N ARG A 141 2.17 -8.96 -2.01
CA ARG A 141 1.91 -9.54 -0.68
C ARG A 141 2.15 -11.05 -0.66
N LYS A 142 1.72 -11.76 -1.70
CA LYS A 142 1.99 -13.20 -1.84
C LYS A 142 3.49 -13.50 -1.89
N ALA A 143 4.28 -12.67 -2.57
CA ALA A 143 5.73 -12.81 -2.61
C ALA A 143 6.38 -12.59 -1.23
N ALA A 144 5.90 -11.60 -0.46
CA ALA A 144 6.36 -11.40 0.92
C ALA A 144 6.01 -12.59 1.83
N ASP A 145 4.76 -13.07 1.78
CA ASP A 145 4.31 -14.22 2.56
C ASP A 145 5.07 -15.51 2.17
N ALA A 146 5.36 -15.69 0.88
CA ALA A 146 6.14 -16.82 0.38
C ALA A 146 7.61 -16.77 0.84
N GLN A 147 8.22 -15.58 0.84
CA GLN A 147 9.58 -15.38 1.35
C GLN A 147 9.65 -15.67 2.86
N PHE A 148 8.67 -15.19 3.63
CA PHE A 148 8.58 -15.48 5.07
C PHE A 148 8.46 -16.99 5.34
N ARG A 149 7.57 -17.68 4.62
CA ARG A 149 7.46 -19.14 4.68
C ARG A 149 8.80 -19.80 4.36
N LYS A 150 9.46 -19.39 3.27
CA LYS A 150 10.74 -19.95 2.86
C LYS A 150 11.79 -19.82 3.97
N ASP A 151 11.98 -18.63 4.52
CA ASP A 151 13.01 -18.37 5.52
C ASP A 151 12.79 -19.15 6.82
N MET A 152 11.52 -19.32 7.25
CA MET A 152 11.22 -20.18 8.41
C MET A 152 11.49 -21.67 8.13
N PHE A 153 11.17 -22.17 6.94
CA PHE A 153 11.45 -23.56 6.57
C PHE A 153 12.95 -23.80 6.38
N ASP A 154 13.69 -22.84 5.84
CA ASP A 154 15.15 -22.87 5.74
C ASP A 154 15.77 -22.96 7.14
N TYR A 155 15.37 -22.06 8.06
CA TYR A 155 15.80 -22.13 9.47
C TYR A 155 15.52 -23.51 10.07
N ALA A 156 14.32 -24.04 9.85
CA ALA A 156 13.92 -25.32 10.40
C ALA A 156 14.72 -26.49 9.83
N ASN A 157 15.11 -26.44 8.55
CA ASN A 157 15.90 -27.48 7.91
C ASN A 157 17.38 -27.46 8.34
N ASP A 158 17.89 -26.29 8.69
CA ASP A 158 19.27 -26.11 9.18
C ASP A 158 19.48 -26.59 10.62
N GLN A 159 18.39 -26.92 11.34
CA GLN A 159 18.48 -27.37 12.72
C GLN A 159 19.17 -28.73 12.86
N LYS A 160 19.98 -28.85 13.91
CA LYS A 160 20.62 -30.12 14.27
C LYS A 160 19.62 -31.06 14.94
N GLY A 161 19.64 -32.33 14.52
CA GLY A 161 18.80 -33.39 15.06
C GLY A 161 17.40 -33.45 14.45
N ALA A 162 16.83 -34.65 14.37
CA ALA A 162 15.52 -34.87 13.76
C ALA A 162 14.38 -34.19 14.53
N VAL A 163 14.46 -34.18 15.87
CA VAL A 163 13.43 -33.60 16.74
C VAL A 163 13.30 -32.09 16.54
N ASN A 164 14.42 -31.35 16.51
CA ASN A 164 14.39 -29.90 16.30
C ASN A 164 13.89 -29.56 14.89
N ARG A 165 14.39 -30.24 13.85
CA ARG A 165 13.89 -30.05 12.48
C ARG A 165 12.38 -30.23 12.41
N PHE A 166 11.86 -31.29 13.03
CA PHE A 166 10.42 -31.52 13.08
C PHE A 166 9.67 -30.40 13.83
N LYS A 167 10.15 -30.01 15.04
CA LYS A 167 9.58 -28.94 15.86
C LYS A 167 9.45 -27.63 15.07
N PHE A 168 10.55 -27.17 14.48
CA PHE A 168 10.55 -25.88 13.77
C PHE A 168 9.80 -25.93 12.45
N ARG A 169 9.76 -27.08 11.75
CA ARG A 169 8.91 -27.24 10.56
C ARG A 169 7.43 -27.17 10.91
N ALA A 170 7.02 -27.75 12.04
CA ALA A 170 5.65 -27.65 12.52
C ALA A 170 5.28 -26.19 12.81
N TRP A 171 6.13 -25.45 13.51
CA TRP A 171 5.92 -24.03 13.77
C TRP A 171 5.93 -23.18 12.49
N ALA A 172 6.87 -23.41 11.57
CA ALA A 172 6.92 -22.72 10.29
C ALA A 172 5.60 -22.91 9.50
N GLN A 173 5.03 -24.11 9.54
CA GLN A 173 3.73 -24.39 8.93
C GLN A 173 2.59 -23.63 9.61
N ILE A 174 2.56 -23.58 10.94
CA ILE A 174 1.54 -22.83 11.71
C ILE A 174 1.59 -21.34 11.36
N TYR A 175 2.77 -20.71 11.44
CA TYR A 175 2.95 -19.29 11.12
C TYR A 175 2.55 -18.98 9.66
N ALA A 176 3.05 -19.77 8.71
CA ALA A 176 2.72 -19.58 7.30
C ALA A 176 1.22 -19.73 7.02
N THR A 177 0.54 -20.65 7.70
CA THR A 177 -0.91 -20.84 7.55
C THR A 177 -1.68 -19.67 8.16
N ALA A 178 -1.27 -19.19 9.34
CA ALA A 178 -1.90 -18.04 9.98
C ALA A 178 -1.80 -16.78 9.12
N VAL A 179 -0.60 -16.50 8.57
CA VAL A 179 -0.37 -15.36 7.67
C VAL A 179 -1.18 -15.50 6.39
N GLU A 180 -1.17 -16.67 5.73
CA GLU A 180 -1.95 -16.88 4.50
C GLU A 180 -3.46 -16.69 4.72
N LEU A 181 -4.00 -17.16 5.85
CA LEU A 181 -5.40 -16.94 6.20
C LEU A 181 -5.70 -15.46 6.43
N ASN A 182 -4.84 -14.75 7.17
CA ASN A 182 -4.98 -13.31 7.39
C ASN A 182 -4.90 -12.53 6.06
N SER A 183 -3.96 -12.89 5.19
CA SER A 183 -3.81 -12.29 3.85
C SER A 183 -5.06 -12.49 2.99
N ARG A 184 -5.69 -13.67 3.05
CA ARG A 184 -6.97 -13.92 2.36
C ARG A 184 -8.10 -13.05 2.89
N VAL A 185 -8.23 -12.94 4.21
CA VAL A 185 -9.25 -12.07 4.85
C VAL A 185 -9.07 -10.62 4.43
N GLN A 186 -7.82 -10.18 4.26
CA GLN A 186 -7.46 -8.81 3.84
C GLN A 186 -7.41 -8.63 2.31
N GLY A 187 -7.82 -9.63 1.51
CA GLY A 187 -7.81 -9.55 0.05
C GLY A 187 -6.42 -9.35 -0.56
N TYR A 188 -5.36 -9.74 0.17
CA TYR A 188 -3.95 -9.53 -0.18
C TYR A 188 -3.53 -8.05 -0.37
N GLY A 189 -4.26 -7.10 0.22
CA GLY A 189 -3.90 -5.67 0.23
C GLY A 189 -2.82 -5.31 1.26
N PRO A 190 -2.51 -4.02 1.46
CA PRO A 190 -1.70 -3.56 2.58
C PRO A 190 -2.36 -3.93 3.94
N PRO A 191 -1.59 -4.42 4.93
CA PRO A 191 -2.10 -4.72 6.27
C PRO A 191 -2.17 -3.50 7.20
#